data_AF-A0A661B4P1-F1
#
_entry.id   AF-A0A661B4P1-F1
#
_cell.length_a   1.000
_cell.length_b   1.000
_cell.length_c   1.000
_cell.angle_alpha   90.00
_cell.angle_beta   90.00
_cell.angle_gamma   90.00
#
_symmetry.space_group_name_H-M   'P 1'
#
loop_
_entity.id
_entity.type
_entity.pdbx_description
1 polymer ?
#
loop_
_entity_poly.entity_id
_entity_poly.type
_entity_poly.pdbx_seq_one_letter_code
_entity_poly.pdbx_strand_id
1 'polypeptide(L)'
;MTIATEQKRVVTLVTVGGYDTSVIAGGGNNDIHQSTSSFIGGGIDNKIDGSPRATIGGGYADSIIAVGGEDSNHSGIVGGEDNKIKGSEYSFIGGGEGNIDSLADHSFIGGGEKNFIHSCHHSAIPGGNDVEVSGDYSFAFGNGVTVTADNIAAFFNSGGKVGINAPSPTACLDVNGANGYDQVRMRTSFTPANSADANGNTGDIAWDVNYIYIKTGAGWRRARLAAF
;
A
#
# COMPACT_ATOMS: atom_id res chain seq x y z
N MET A 1 4.59 -21.06 -53.23
CA MET A 1 4.82 -21.39 -51.81
C MET A 1 5.60 -20.23 -51.22
N THR A 2 4.90 -19.27 -50.64
CA THR A 2 5.52 -18.06 -50.09
C THR A 2 5.94 -18.38 -48.67
N ILE A 3 7.25 -18.52 -48.44
CA ILE A 3 7.78 -18.70 -47.09
C ILE A 3 7.75 -17.32 -46.44
N ALA A 4 6.92 -17.17 -45.41
CA ALA A 4 6.91 -15.98 -44.58
C ALA A 4 8.27 -15.83 -43.90
N THR A 5 8.91 -14.69 -44.11
CA THR A 5 10.14 -14.32 -43.41
C THR A 5 9.79 -14.05 -41.96
N GLU A 6 10.09 -14.98 -41.05
CA GLU A 6 10.07 -14.72 -39.61
C GLU A 6 11.06 -13.58 -39.31
N GLN A 7 10.53 -12.40 -38.94
CA GLN A 7 11.34 -11.38 -38.29
C GLN A 7 11.73 -11.90 -36.90
N LYS A 8 12.88 -12.58 -36.81
CA LYS A 8 13.57 -12.79 -35.52
C LYS A 8 13.88 -11.41 -34.94
N ARG A 9 13.09 -10.95 -33.97
CA ARG A 9 13.45 -9.81 -33.13
C ARG A 9 14.74 -10.19 -32.40
N VAL A 10 15.79 -9.41 -32.60
CA VAL A 10 17.07 -9.58 -31.91
C VAL A 10 16.83 -9.25 -30.44
N VAL A 11 16.78 -10.27 -29.59
CA VAL A 11 16.90 -10.11 -28.14
C VAL A 11 18.39 -9.89 -27.87
N THR A 12 18.78 -8.67 -27.58
CA THR A 12 20.14 -8.36 -27.15
C THR A 12 20.24 -8.70 -25.66
N LEU A 13 20.68 -9.92 -25.32
CA LEU A 13 21.10 -10.23 -23.96
C LEU A 13 22.44 -9.53 -23.70
N VAL A 14 22.44 -8.54 -22.82
CA VAL A 14 23.68 -7.97 -22.28
C VAL A 14 23.89 -8.58 -20.90
N THR A 15 24.93 -9.40 -20.75
CA THR A 15 25.49 -9.72 -19.44
C THR A 15 26.34 -8.53 -19.02
N VAL A 16 25.99 -7.90 -17.90
CA VAL A 16 26.79 -6.81 -17.33
C VAL A 16 28.00 -7.45 -16.62
N GLY A 17 29.22 -6.99 -16.91
CA GLY A 17 30.43 -7.78 -16.66
C GLY A 17 30.86 -7.90 -15.19
N GLY A 18 31.34 -9.10 -14.81
CA GLY A 18 32.15 -9.38 -13.61
C GLY A 18 31.35 -9.91 -12.42
N TYR A 19 31.22 -11.24 -12.29
CA TYR A 19 30.41 -11.95 -11.27
C TYR A 19 28.89 -11.62 -11.24
N ASP A 20 28.45 -10.67 -12.05
CA ASP A 20 27.05 -10.31 -12.22
C ASP A 20 26.33 -11.33 -13.13
N THR A 21 25.46 -12.12 -12.53
CA THR A 21 24.47 -12.98 -13.21
C THR A 21 23.25 -12.18 -13.71
N SER A 22 23.41 -10.87 -13.87
CA SER A 22 22.32 -9.96 -14.17
C SER A 22 22.03 -9.89 -15.67
N VAL A 23 20.77 -9.63 -16.02
CA VAL A 23 20.30 -9.67 -17.41
C VAL A 23 19.49 -8.41 -17.74
N ILE A 24 19.88 -7.74 -18.82
CA ILE A 24 19.02 -6.79 -19.53
C ILE A 24 18.58 -7.47 -20.83
N ALA A 25 17.28 -7.71 -20.99
CA ALA A 25 16.75 -8.45 -22.13
C ALA A 25 16.55 -7.59 -23.41
N GLY A 26 16.53 -6.26 -23.28
CA GLY A 26 16.43 -5.33 -24.40
C GLY A 26 16.07 -3.91 -23.98
N GLY A 27 15.60 -3.09 -24.93
CA GLY A 27 15.21 -1.71 -24.67
C GLY A 27 16.31 -0.68 -24.91
N GLY A 28 16.13 0.53 -24.37
CA GLY A 28 17.05 1.65 -24.55
C GLY A 28 17.48 2.26 -23.21
N ASN A 29 18.78 2.48 -23.04
CA ASN A 29 19.35 3.14 -21.85
C ASN A 29 18.95 2.50 -20.50
N ASN A 30 18.86 1.17 -20.47
CA ASN A 30 18.67 0.43 -19.23
C ASN A 30 20.03 0.13 -18.59
N ASP A 31 20.10 0.19 -17.26
CA ASP A 31 21.35 0.03 -16.50
C ASP A 31 21.16 -0.88 -15.27
N ILE A 32 22.11 -1.80 -15.07
CA ILE A 32 22.22 -2.58 -13.84
C ILE A 32 23.66 -2.38 -13.33
N HIS A 33 23.79 -1.74 -12.17
CA HIS A 33 25.08 -1.43 -11.56
C HIS A 33 25.18 -2.00 -10.15
N GLN A 34 26.33 -2.59 -9.78
CA GLN A 34 26.61 -3.13 -8.44
C GLN A 34 25.49 -4.03 -7.88
N SER A 35 24.81 -4.78 -8.75
CA SER A 35 23.59 -5.50 -8.43
C SER A 35 23.62 -6.89 -9.07
N THR A 36 24.04 -7.89 -8.29
CA THR A 36 24.16 -9.28 -8.77
C THR A 36 22.78 -9.94 -8.89
N SER A 37 22.62 -10.87 -9.84
CA SER A 37 21.37 -11.64 -10.06
C SER A 37 20.11 -10.78 -10.30
N SER A 38 20.27 -9.59 -10.85
CA SER A 38 19.16 -8.67 -11.12
C SER A 38 18.67 -8.76 -12.57
N PHE A 39 17.43 -8.35 -12.82
CA PHE A 39 16.80 -8.48 -14.14
C PHE A 39 16.10 -7.20 -14.57
N ILE A 40 16.36 -6.76 -15.80
CA ILE A 40 15.55 -5.79 -16.52
C ILE A 40 14.98 -6.44 -17.78
N GLY A 41 13.67 -6.60 -17.86
CA GLY A 41 13.01 -7.25 -18.99
C GLY A 41 12.95 -6.42 -20.27
N GLY A 42 13.11 -5.10 -20.18
CA GLY A 42 13.11 -4.20 -21.34
C GLY A 42 12.76 -2.77 -20.94
N GLY A 43 12.17 -2.03 -21.87
CA GLY A 43 11.73 -0.65 -21.62
C GLY A 43 12.80 0.40 -21.90
N ILE A 44 12.60 1.60 -21.38
CA ILE A 44 13.49 2.74 -21.59
C ILE A 44 13.86 3.36 -20.24
N ASP A 45 15.13 3.69 -20.04
CA ASP A 45 15.64 4.42 -18.87
C ASP A 45 15.43 3.70 -17.52
N ASN A 46 15.33 2.37 -17.51
CA ASN A 46 15.16 1.61 -16.28
C ASN A 46 16.51 1.35 -15.59
N LYS A 47 16.55 1.47 -14.26
CA LYS A 47 17.81 1.39 -13.50
C LYS A 47 17.71 0.51 -12.25
N ILE A 48 18.68 -0.40 -12.10
CA ILE A 48 18.91 -1.13 -10.84
C ILE A 48 20.33 -0.80 -10.34
N ASP A 49 20.48 -0.32 -9.11
CA ASP A 49 21.78 0.14 -8.58
C ASP A 49 21.97 -0.24 -7.11
N GLY A 50 23.08 -0.90 -6.79
CA GLY A 50 23.38 -1.38 -5.43
C GLY A 50 22.29 -2.27 -4.82
N SER A 51 21.48 -2.94 -5.65
CA SER A 51 20.31 -3.70 -5.22
C SER A 51 20.32 -5.12 -5.83
N PRO A 52 21.15 -6.03 -5.31
CA PRO A 52 21.14 -7.44 -5.66
C PRO A 52 19.75 -8.09 -5.70
N ARG A 53 19.55 -8.98 -6.68
CA ARG A 53 18.32 -9.80 -6.86
C ARG A 53 17.06 -8.96 -7.09
N ALA A 54 17.21 -7.72 -7.53
CA ALA A 54 16.11 -6.84 -7.88
C ALA A 54 15.60 -7.12 -9.30
N THR A 55 14.31 -6.85 -9.54
CA THR A 55 13.66 -7.12 -10.82
C THR A 55 12.87 -5.90 -11.28
N ILE A 56 13.14 -5.43 -12.51
CA ILE A 56 12.25 -4.54 -13.25
C ILE A 56 11.73 -5.29 -14.48
N GLY A 57 10.42 -5.52 -14.56
CA GLY A 57 9.85 -6.26 -15.70
C GLY A 57 9.95 -5.49 -17.03
N GLY A 58 9.88 -4.17 -16.98
CA GLY A 58 9.97 -3.24 -18.12
C GLY A 58 9.43 -1.87 -17.70
N GLY A 59 9.04 -1.03 -18.65
CA GLY A 59 8.46 0.30 -18.35
C GLY A 59 9.33 1.46 -18.83
N TYR A 60 9.05 2.65 -18.30
CA TYR A 60 9.77 3.88 -18.59
C TYR A 60 10.23 4.54 -17.30
N ALA A 61 11.54 4.74 -17.15
CA ALA A 61 12.15 5.43 -16.01
C ALA A 61 11.87 4.80 -14.63
N ASP A 62 11.65 3.48 -14.55
CA ASP A 62 11.50 2.77 -13.28
C ASP A 62 12.88 2.53 -12.63
N SER A 63 12.96 2.58 -11.30
CA SER A 63 14.24 2.39 -10.60
C SER A 63 14.18 1.64 -9.27
N ILE A 64 15.18 0.80 -9.02
CA ILE A 64 15.41 0.12 -7.73
C ILE A 64 16.83 0.43 -7.31
N ILE A 65 17.01 1.24 -6.27
CA ILE A 65 18.32 1.78 -5.90
C ILE A 65 18.61 1.68 -4.39
N ALA A 66 19.87 1.50 -4.03
CA ALA A 66 20.34 1.73 -2.68
C ALA A 66 20.44 3.24 -2.39
N VAL A 67 20.14 3.66 -1.16
CA VAL A 67 20.28 5.06 -0.71
C VAL A 67 20.83 5.11 0.71
N GLY A 68 21.81 5.98 0.98
CA GLY A 68 22.29 6.22 2.34
C GLY A 68 22.95 5.01 3.04
N GLY A 69 23.30 3.95 2.31
CA GLY A 69 23.80 2.69 2.88
C GLY A 69 22.71 1.64 3.10
N GLU A 70 21.45 1.97 2.81
CA GLU A 70 20.33 1.04 2.82
C GLU A 70 20.12 0.48 1.41
N ASP A 71 20.08 -0.85 1.28
CA ASP A 71 19.92 -1.57 0.01
C ASP A 71 18.44 -1.72 -0.37
N SER A 72 18.14 -2.04 -1.63
CA SER A 72 16.80 -2.48 -2.07
C SER A 72 16.81 -3.94 -2.54
N ASN A 73 17.45 -4.82 -1.77
CA ASN A 73 17.63 -6.22 -2.14
C ASN A 73 16.28 -6.93 -2.29
N HIS A 74 16.21 -7.88 -3.22
CA HIS A 74 15.02 -8.71 -3.45
C HIS A 74 13.75 -7.95 -3.86
N SER A 75 13.87 -6.67 -4.20
CA SER A 75 12.72 -5.84 -4.52
C SER A 75 12.30 -5.95 -5.99
N GLY A 76 11.05 -5.63 -6.29
CA GLY A 76 10.47 -5.84 -7.61
C GLY A 76 9.58 -4.69 -8.06
N ILE A 77 9.79 -4.23 -9.29
CA ILE A 77 8.86 -3.38 -10.04
C ILE A 77 8.42 -4.18 -11.26
N VAL A 78 7.12 -4.42 -11.42
CA VAL A 78 6.63 -5.17 -12.60
C VAL A 78 6.79 -4.32 -13.87
N GLY A 79 6.55 -3.02 -13.76
CA GLY A 79 6.81 -2.00 -14.77
C GLY A 79 5.77 -0.88 -14.72
N GLY A 80 6.00 0.22 -15.41
CA GLY A 80 5.08 1.34 -15.44
C GLY A 80 5.80 2.58 -15.93
N GLU A 81 5.51 3.71 -15.30
CA GLU A 81 6.22 4.97 -15.53
C GLU A 81 6.68 5.56 -14.19
N ASP A 82 7.97 5.88 -14.07
CA ASP A 82 8.57 6.61 -12.95
C ASP A 82 8.36 5.98 -11.55
N ASN A 83 8.24 4.65 -11.46
CA ASN A 83 8.12 3.97 -10.16
C ASN A 83 9.49 3.75 -9.52
N LYS A 84 9.58 3.88 -8.19
CA LYS A 84 10.88 3.90 -7.48
C LYS A 84 10.84 3.10 -6.19
N ILE A 85 11.77 2.17 -6.03
CA ILE A 85 12.08 1.54 -4.73
C ILE A 85 13.48 2.02 -4.30
N LYS A 86 13.60 2.58 -3.09
CA LYS A 86 14.82 3.24 -2.60
C LYS A 86 15.15 2.78 -1.19
N GLY A 87 16.28 2.12 -1.01
CA GLY A 87 16.71 1.57 0.28
C GLY A 87 15.60 0.82 1.01
N SER A 88 14.86 -0.04 0.29
CA SER A 88 13.74 -0.81 0.84
C SER A 88 13.86 -2.26 0.38
N GLU A 89 14.21 -3.15 1.30
CA GLU A 89 14.39 -4.57 1.03
C GLU A 89 13.05 -5.31 0.99
N TYR A 90 12.94 -6.32 0.13
CA TYR A 90 11.74 -7.15 -0.04
C TYR A 90 10.48 -6.38 -0.43
N SER A 91 10.66 -5.22 -1.06
CA SER A 91 9.59 -4.33 -1.44
C SER A 91 9.05 -4.62 -2.84
N PHE A 92 7.79 -4.26 -3.08
CA PHE A 92 7.15 -4.55 -4.36
C PHE A 92 6.27 -3.40 -4.85
N ILE A 93 6.46 -3.03 -6.12
CA ILE A 93 5.57 -2.15 -6.87
C ILE A 93 5.00 -2.90 -8.08
N GLY A 94 3.68 -3.12 -8.08
CA GLY A 94 2.97 -3.83 -9.15
C GLY A 94 2.87 -3.05 -10.47
N GLY A 95 3.11 -1.74 -10.45
CA GLY A 95 3.22 -0.86 -11.61
C GLY A 95 2.52 0.48 -11.42
N GLY A 96 2.03 1.08 -12.49
CA GLY A 96 1.37 2.40 -12.46
C GLY A 96 2.34 3.55 -12.72
N GLU A 97 2.01 4.75 -12.21
CA GLU A 97 2.74 5.98 -12.50
C GLU A 97 3.21 6.66 -11.20
N GLY A 98 4.52 6.90 -11.08
CA GLY A 98 5.09 7.74 -10.02
C GLY A 98 4.91 7.18 -8.60
N ASN A 99 4.78 5.85 -8.44
CA ASN A 99 4.71 5.25 -7.11
C ASN A 99 6.12 5.14 -6.52
N ILE A 100 6.25 5.47 -5.23
CA ILE A 100 7.54 5.50 -4.55
C ILE A 100 7.45 4.67 -3.27
N ASP A 101 8.47 3.87 -3.05
CA ASP A 101 8.74 3.18 -1.81
C ASP A 101 10.16 3.54 -1.35
N SER A 102 10.29 4.06 -0.12
CA SER A 102 11.55 4.65 0.33
C SER A 102 11.82 4.43 1.81
N LEU A 103 12.93 3.75 2.13
CA LEU A 103 13.29 3.38 3.50
C LEU A 103 12.17 2.62 4.20
N ALA A 104 11.60 1.65 3.48
CA ALA A 104 10.35 1.01 3.86
C ALA A 104 10.31 -0.49 3.51
N ASP A 105 11.11 -1.27 4.22
CA ASP A 105 11.22 -2.71 4.00
C ASP A 105 9.88 -3.45 4.12
N HIS A 106 9.76 -4.52 3.33
CA HIS A 106 8.60 -5.40 3.27
C HIS A 106 7.30 -4.68 2.91
N SER A 107 7.39 -3.55 2.20
CA SER A 107 6.21 -2.80 1.79
C SER A 107 5.66 -3.29 0.45
N PHE A 108 4.41 -2.91 0.19
CA PHE A 108 3.69 -3.31 -1.01
C PHE A 108 2.92 -2.13 -1.60
N ILE A 109 3.20 -1.78 -2.85
CA ILE A 109 2.35 -0.90 -3.66
C ILE A 109 1.80 -1.71 -4.83
N GLY A 110 0.51 -2.01 -4.84
CA GLY A 110 -0.11 -2.79 -5.92
C GLY A 110 -0.14 -2.06 -7.26
N GLY A 111 -0.17 -0.72 -7.23
CA GLY A 111 -0.08 0.16 -8.40
C GLY A 111 -0.84 1.46 -8.18
N GLY A 112 -1.35 2.07 -9.25
CA GLY A 112 -2.04 3.36 -9.20
C GLY A 112 -1.11 4.52 -9.53
N GLU A 113 -1.41 5.72 -9.03
CA GLU A 113 -0.67 6.94 -9.35
C GLU A 113 -0.21 7.64 -8.07
N LYS A 114 1.08 8.00 -8.00
CA LYS A 114 1.66 8.85 -6.93
C LYS A 114 1.42 8.32 -5.51
N ASN A 115 1.43 7.01 -5.32
CA ASN A 115 1.40 6.46 -3.97
C ASN A 115 2.81 6.43 -3.36
N PHE A 116 2.93 6.67 -2.06
CA PHE A 116 4.20 6.81 -1.37
C PHE A 116 4.20 6.08 -0.04
N ILE A 117 5.01 5.02 0.09
CA ILE A 117 5.35 4.43 1.39
C ILE A 117 6.74 4.91 1.78
N HIS A 118 6.90 5.48 2.98
CA HIS A 118 8.20 5.95 3.41
C HIS A 118 8.46 5.87 4.91
N SER A 119 9.72 5.61 5.26
CA SER A 119 10.21 5.61 6.64
C SER A 119 9.39 4.72 7.60
N CYS A 120 8.80 3.64 7.08
CA CYS A 120 7.98 2.69 7.82
C CYS A 120 8.04 1.31 7.17
N HIS A 121 7.72 0.25 7.92
CA HIS A 121 7.87 -1.13 7.48
C HIS A 121 6.54 -1.88 7.49
N HIS A 122 6.46 -2.92 6.65
CA HIS A 122 5.31 -3.84 6.59
C HIS A 122 3.98 -3.17 6.25
N SER A 123 4.03 -2.06 5.51
CA SER A 123 2.84 -1.31 5.08
C SER A 123 2.44 -1.64 3.65
N ALA A 124 1.16 -1.48 3.33
CA ALA A 124 0.64 -1.83 2.02
C ALA A 124 -0.38 -0.82 1.49
N ILE A 125 -0.16 -0.44 0.23
CA ILE A 125 -1.08 0.32 -0.61
C ILE A 125 -1.50 -0.57 -1.77
N PRO A 126 -2.66 -1.26 -1.74
CA PRO A 126 -3.08 -2.11 -2.85
C PRO A 126 -3.35 -1.34 -4.16
N GLY A 127 -3.54 -0.02 -4.07
CA GLY A 127 -3.69 0.89 -5.19
C GLY A 127 -4.29 2.21 -4.73
N GLY A 128 -4.40 3.17 -5.65
CA GLY A 128 -4.97 4.48 -5.34
C GLY A 128 -4.34 5.60 -6.15
N ASN A 129 -4.72 6.81 -5.80
CA ASN A 129 -4.13 8.05 -6.28
C ASN A 129 -3.70 8.86 -5.05
N ASP A 130 -2.43 9.25 -4.95
CA ASP A 130 -1.96 10.13 -3.88
C ASP A 130 -2.21 9.55 -2.46
N VAL A 131 -1.84 8.28 -2.25
CA VAL A 131 -1.86 7.65 -0.91
C VAL A 131 -0.46 7.69 -0.31
N GLU A 132 -0.32 8.27 0.88
CA GLU A 132 0.94 8.38 1.62
C GLU A 132 0.87 7.59 2.94
N VAL A 133 1.84 6.72 3.20
CA VAL A 133 1.94 5.91 4.42
C VAL A 133 3.34 6.03 5.03
N SER A 134 3.40 6.44 6.29
CA SER A 134 4.61 6.55 7.10
C SER A 134 4.49 5.97 8.51
N GLY A 135 3.43 5.20 8.77
CA GLY A 135 3.28 4.40 9.99
C GLY A 135 3.46 2.91 9.70
N ASP A 136 4.10 2.19 10.61
CA ASP A 136 4.38 0.75 10.48
C ASP A 136 3.08 -0.06 10.45
N TYR A 137 3.10 -1.24 9.81
CA TYR A 137 1.98 -2.20 9.81
C TYR A 137 0.65 -1.61 9.34
N SER A 138 0.68 -0.69 8.39
CA SER A 138 -0.50 0.04 7.94
C SER A 138 -1.01 -0.42 6.57
N PHE A 139 -2.32 -0.32 6.36
CA PHE A 139 -2.98 -0.70 5.11
C PHE A 139 -3.84 0.45 4.62
N ALA A 140 -3.47 1.08 3.50
CA ALA A 140 -4.14 2.30 3.04
C ALA A 140 -4.46 2.25 1.55
N PHE A 141 -5.66 2.69 1.15
CA PHE A 141 -5.98 2.87 -0.26
C PHE A 141 -7.03 3.95 -0.49
N GLY A 142 -7.10 4.46 -1.72
CA GLY A 142 -8.12 5.43 -2.12
C GLY A 142 -7.51 6.62 -2.87
N ASN A 143 -8.04 7.81 -2.60
CA ASN A 143 -7.60 9.07 -3.20
C ASN A 143 -7.22 10.05 -2.07
N GLY A 144 -5.99 10.55 -2.06
CA GLY A 144 -5.52 11.58 -1.12
C GLY A 144 -5.44 11.12 0.33
N VAL A 145 -5.10 9.85 0.60
CA VAL A 145 -5.10 9.28 1.95
C VAL A 145 -3.71 9.40 2.58
N THR A 146 -3.61 9.97 3.79
CA THR A 146 -2.35 10.05 4.54
C THR A 146 -2.45 9.27 5.85
N VAL A 147 -1.50 8.37 6.10
CA VAL A 147 -1.38 7.58 7.33
C VAL A 147 -0.01 7.79 7.95
N THR A 148 0.04 8.36 9.16
CA THR A 148 1.30 8.68 9.86
C THR A 148 1.49 7.94 11.19
N ALA A 149 0.52 7.11 11.59
CA ALA A 149 0.57 6.33 12.82
C ALA A 149 0.61 4.85 12.49
N ASP A 150 1.21 4.06 13.37
CA ASP A 150 1.34 2.62 13.18
C ASP A 150 0.00 1.90 13.37
N ASN A 151 -0.12 0.72 12.76
CA ASN A 151 -1.25 -0.19 12.89
C ASN A 151 -2.58 0.41 12.39
N ILE A 152 -2.53 1.22 11.32
CA ILE A 152 -3.71 1.90 10.79
C ILE A 152 -4.21 1.21 9.51
N ALA A 153 -5.51 0.95 9.47
CA ALA A 153 -6.23 0.66 8.22
C ALA A 153 -7.03 1.90 7.82
N ALA A 154 -6.65 2.56 6.72
CA ALA A 154 -7.28 3.80 6.26
C ALA A 154 -7.79 3.68 4.82
N PHE A 155 -9.01 4.16 4.59
CA PHE A 155 -9.66 4.02 3.28
C PHE A 155 -10.32 5.35 2.90
N PHE A 156 -9.96 5.90 1.74
CA PHE A 156 -10.51 7.12 1.11
C PHE A 156 -10.45 8.40 1.97
N ASN A 157 -9.95 9.51 1.42
CA ASN A 157 -10.03 10.82 2.08
C ASN A 157 -11.19 11.63 1.48
N SER A 158 -12.35 11.59 2.13
CA SER A 158 -13.65 12.19 1.71
C SER A 158 -14.48 11.35 0.73
N GLY A 159 -15.79 11.24 1.03
CA GLY A 159 -16.81 10.66 0.15
C GLY A 159 -16.75 9.14 -0.09
N GLY A 160 -15.67 8.48 0.32
CA GLY A 160 -15.52 7.03 0.25
C GLY A 160 -16.49 6.28 1.16
N LYS A 161 -16.78 5.04 0.78
CA LYS A 161 -17.72 4.17 1.48
C LYS A 161 -17.16 2.76 1.58
N VAL A 162 -17.25 2.18 2.76
CA VAL A 162 -16.84 0.80 3.06
C VAL A 162 -18.10 -0.05 3.18
N GLY A 163 -18.24 -1.02 2.27
CA GLY A 163 -19.32 -1.99 2.29
C GLY A 163 -18.84 -3.34 2.84
N ILE A 164 -19.54 -3.88 3.84
CA ILE A 164 -19.36 -5.25 4.32
C ILE A 164 -20.60 -6.04 3.92
N ASN A 165 -20.43 -6.99 3.00
CA ASN A 165 -21.54 -7.68 2.33
C ASN A 165 -22.52 -6.70 1.61
N ALA A 166 -22.02 -5.53 1.22
CA ALA A 166 -22.75 -4.47 0.52
C ALA A 166 -21.91 -3.94 -0.66
N PRO A 167 -22.07 -4.49 -1.88
CA PRO A 167 -21.23 -4.11 -3.04
C PRO A 167 -21.53 -2.70 -3.60
N SER A 168 -22.57 -2.03 -3.09
CA SER A 168 -22.95 -0.66 -3.46
C SER A 168 -23.36 0.12 -2.21
N PRO A 169 -22.40 0.42 -1.33
CA PRO A 169 -22.70 1.04 -0.05
C PRO A 169 -23.34 2.41 -0.22
N THR A 170 -24.34 2.70 0.61
CA THR A 170 -25.09 3.97 0.60
C THR A 170 -24.61 4.92 1.70
N ALA A 171 -23.96 4.41 2.74
CA ALA A 171 -23.33 5.15 3.82
C ALA A 171 -21.79 4.96 3.86
N CYS A 172 -21.07 5.79 4.62
CA CYS A 172 -19.60 5.69 4.76
C CYS A 172 -19.15 4.33 5.31
N LEU A 173 -19.92 3.75 6.23
CA LEU A 173 -19.84 2.35 6.61
C LEU A 173 -21.23 1.73 6.44
N ASP A 174 -21.34 0.77 5.53
CA ASP A 174 -22.58 0.07 5.21
C ASP A 174 -22.40 -1.43 5.48
N VAL A 175 -23.14 -1.94 6.46
CA VAL A 175 -23.09 -3.35 6.86
C VAL A 175 -24.47 -3.95 6.62
N ASN A 176 -24.57 -4.89 5.68
CA ASN A 176 -25.83 -5.54 5.32
C ASN A 176 -25.85 -7.01 5.76
N GLY A 177 -26.87 -7.36 6.56
CA GLY A 177 -27.10 -8.70 7.08
C GLY A 177 -28.42 -9.29 6.59
N ALA A 178 -28.43 -10.59 6.29
CA ALA A 178 -29.67 -11.28 5.94
C ALA A 178 -30.60 -11.44 7.15
N ASN A 179 -30.04 -11.45 8.37
CA ASN A 179 -30.71 -11.58 9.66
C ASN A 179 -30.03 -10.65 10.71
N GLY A 180 -30.62 -10.49 11.89
CA GLY A 180 -30.15 -9.54 12.93
C GLY A 180 -28.77 -9.79 13.56
N TYR A 181 -27.92 -10.65 13.00
CA TYR A 181 -26.62 -11.05 13.59
C TYR A 181 -25.39 -10.56 12.80
N ASP A 182 -25.55 -9.86 11.67
CA ASP A 182 -24.43 -9.23 10.93
C ASP A 182 -24.37 -7.71 11.17
N GLN A 183 -24.71 -7.24 12.37
CA GLN A 183 -24.67 -5.82 12.73
C GLN A 183 -23.32 -5.39 13.33
N VAL A 184 -23.12 -4.07 13.45
CA VAL A 184 -21.99 -3.50 14.22
C VAL A 184 -22.09 -3.97 15.67
N ARG A 185 -21.09 -4.73 16.13
CA ARG A 185 -21.06 -5.29 17.49
C ARG A 185 -19.93 -4.70 18.31
N MET A 186 -20.27 -4.12 19.46
CA MET A 186 -19.31 -3.67 20.48
C MET A 186 -19.23 -4.73 21.59
N ARG A 187 -18.16 -5.52 21.65
CA ARG A 187 -18.09 -6.68 22.58
C ARG A 187 -17.77 -6.30 24.02
N THR A 188 -16.95 -5.28 24.22
CA THR A 188 -16.52 -4.84 25.55
C THR A 188 -17.45 -3.73 26.02
N SER A 189 -18.10 -3.95 27.17
CA SER A 189 -18.92 -2.94 27.83
C SER A 189 -18.03 -1.94 28.57
N PHE A 190 -18.45 -0.68 28.61
CA PHE A 190 -17.82 0.37 29.42
C PHE A 190 -18.92 1.23 30.05
N THR A 191 -18.88 1.37 31.37
CA THR A 191 -19.78 2.25 32.13
C THR A 191 -18.98 3.48 32.56
N PRO A 192 -19.22 4.66 31.97
CA PRO A 192 -18.64 5.90 32.46
C PRO A 192 -19.01 6.14 33.92
N ALA A 193 -18.03 6.45 34.76
CA ALA A 193 -18.24 6.64 36.19
C ALA A 193 -19.17 7.82 36.49
N ASN A 194 -19.13 8.86 35.64
CA ASN A 194 -20.00 10.04 35.69
C ASN A 194 -19.91 10.82 34.36
N SER A 195 -20.63 11.94 34.25
CA SER A 195 -20.62 12.76 33.03
C SER A 195 -19.24 13.33 32.67
N ALA A 196 -18.35 13.50 33.65
CA ALA A 196 -17.01 14.06 33.48
C ALA A 196 -15.90 12.99 33.36
N ASP A 197 -16.24 11.70 33.32
CA ASP A 197 -15.26 10.61 33.16
C ASP A 197 -14.35 10.88 31.94
N ALA A 198 -13.04 10.94 32.17
CA ALA A 198 -12.05 11.35 31.17
C ALA A 198 -11.77 10.28 30.11
N ASN A 199 -12.17 9.02 30.34
CA ASN A 199 -11.99 7.97 29.36
C ASN A 199 -12.94 8.16 28.17
N GLY A 200 -12.42 7.98 26.96
CA GLY A 200 -13.13 8.11 25.68
C GLY A 200 -13.01 9.49 25.02
N ASN A 201 -13.17 9.50 23.71
CA ASN A 201 -13.15 10.68 22.85
C ASN A 201 -14.56 11.08 22.41
N THR A 202 -14.74 12.33 21.97
CA THR A 202 -16.03 12.80 21.45
C THR A 202 -16.49 11.92 20.29
N GLY A 203 -17.72 11.40 20.36
CA GLY A 203 -18.29 10.48 19.38
C GLY A 203 -18.24 9.01 19.80
N ASP A 204 -17.44 8.66 20.81
CA ASP A 204 -17.39 7.30 21.32
C ASP A 204 -18.75 6.86 21.86
N ILE A 205 -19.15 5.66 21.46
CA ILE A 205 -20.33 4.97 21.96
C ILE A 205 -19.86 3.92 22.97
N ALA A 206 -20.59 3.75 24.06
CA ALA A 206 -20.39 2.65 25.00
C ALA A 206 -21.73 2.09 25.45
N TRP A 207 -21.71 0.94 26.11
CA TRP A 207 -22.93 0.32 26.63
C TRP A 207 -22.66 -0.45 27.92
N ASP A 208 -23.71 -0.61 28.71
CA ASP A 208 -23.80 -1.58 29.80
C ASP A 208 -25.20 -2.22 29.81
N VAL A 209 -25.49 -3.00 30.85
CA VAL A 209 -26.77 -3.72 30.97
C VAL A 209 -28.00 -2.79 31.01
N ASN A 210 -27.83 -1.51 31.37
CA ASN A 210 -28.91 -0.55 31.59
C ASN A 210 -28.93 0.62 30.60
N TYR A 211 -27.82 0.95 29.94
CA TYR A 211 -27.70 2.17 29.14
C TYR A 211 -26.83 1.99 27.90
N ILE A 212 -27.15 2.78 26.86
CA ILE A 212 -26.18 3.19 25.83
C ILE A 212 -25.67 4.58 26.21
N TYR A 213 -24.37 4.79 26.02
CA TYR A 213 -23.66 6.02 26.31
C TYR A 213 -23.07 6.63 25.04
N ILE A 214 -23.01 7.96 24.99
CA ILE A 214 -22.30 8.70 23.94
C ILE A 214 -21.46 9.79 24.62
N LYS A 215 -20.16 9.85 24.30
CA LYS A 215 -19.28 10.93 24.75
C LYS A 215 -19.51 12.16 23.87
N THR A 216 -19.90 13.27 24.49
CA THR A 216 -20.08 14.56 23.81
C THR A 216 -18.98 15.53 24.24
N GLY A 217 -18.87 16.69 23.57
CA GLY A 217 -18.01 17.79 24.03
C GLY A 217 -18.34 18.30 25.43
N ALA A 218 -19.56 18.04 25.94
CA ALA A 218 -19.99 18.37 27.31
C ALA A 218 -19.95 17.16 28.27
N GLY A 219 -19.21 16.12 27.90
CA GLY A 219 -19.06 14.88 28.67
C GLY A 219 -20.02 13.76 28.25
N TRP A 220 -20.03 12.68 29.04
CA TRP A 220 -20.86 11.51 28.77
C TRP A 220 -22.36 11.82 28.93
N ARG A 221 -23.16 11.27 28.01
CA ARG A 221 -24.63 11.26 28.02
C ARG A 221 -25.09 9.83 27.84
N ARG A 222 -26.32 9.51 28.28
CA ARG A 222 -26.85 8.15 28.23
C ARG A 222 -28.34 8.09 27.92
N ALA A 223 -28.76 7.01 27.27
CA ALA A 223 -30.15 6.63 27.07
C ALA A 223 -30.41 5.28 27.76
N ARG A 224 -31.54 5.18 28.49
CA ARG A 224 -31.89 3.97 29.24
C ARG A 224 -32.36 2.88 28.29
N LEU A 225 -31.84 1.67 28.47
CA LEU A 225 -32.32 0.45 27.84
C LEU A 225 -33.50 -0.10 28.64
N ALA A 226 -34.57 -0.47 27.94
CA ALA A 226 -35.72 -1.15 28.49
C ALA A 226 -35.86 -2.51 27.82
N ALA A 227 -36.34 -3.50 28.57
CA ALA A 227 -36.77 -4.76 27.98
C ALA A 227 -37.96 -4.50 27.06
N PHE A 228 -37.97 -5.15 25.89
CA PHE A 228 -39.05 -5.11 24.92
C PHE A 228 -39.80 -6.43 24.89
#